data_AF-A0A452ZPS7-F1
#
_entry.id   AF-A0A452ZPS7-F1
#
_cell.length_a   1.000
_cell.length_b   1.000
_cell.length_c   1.000
_cell.angle_alpha   90.00
_cell.angle_beta   90.00
_cell.angle_gamma   90.00
#
_symmetry.space_group_name_H-M   'P 1'
#
loop_
_entity.id
_entity.type
_entity.pdbx_description
1 polymer ?
#
loop_
_entity_poly.entity_id
_entity_poly.type
_entity_poly.pdbx_seq_one_letter_code
_entity_poly.pdbx_strand_id
1 'polypeptide(L)'
;RWRSSFNACTEQASCWTKEICAVKAPGFGENRRANLDDMAVLTGGQVISEDQGLDLDKVELQMLGTAKKVTVSLDDTIILDGGGERQQIEERCQQLRESLENSTSMFDKEKAQERLSKLSGGVAILKIGGASEAEVGEKKDRVTDALNAARAAVEEGIVPGGGVALLYATKELDNISTSHEDEKIGVQIIKN
;
A
#
# COMPACT_ATOMS: atom_id res chain seq x y z
N ARG A 1 -11.48 -7.03 -24.69
CA ARG A 1 -12.52 -7.47 -23.74
C ARG A 1 -12.48 -6.70 -22.41
N TRP A 2 -11.33 -6.56 -21.75
CA TRP A 2 -11.22 -5.78 -20.51
C TRP A 2 -11.44 -4.26 -20.67
N ARG A 3 -10.93 -3.64 -21.76
CA ARG A 3 -11.17 -2.21 -22.04
C ARG A 3 -12.65 -1.84 -22.25
N SER A 4 -13.42 -2.72 -22.88
CA SER A 4 -14.86 -2.50 -23.11
C SER A 4 -15.65 -2.61 -21.80
N SER A 5 -15.31 -3.56 -20.92
CA SER A 5 -15.93 -3.68 -19.60
C SER A 5 -15.52 -2.53 -18.67
N PHE A 6 -14.28 -2.04 -18.76
CA PHE A 6 -13.80 -0.90 -17.98
C PHE A 6 -14.53 0.39 -18.38
N ASN A 7 -14.69 0.65 -19.68
CA ASN A 7 -15.45 1.80 -20.19
C ASN A 7 -16.94 1.73 -19.81
N ALA A 8 -17.55 0.55 -19.82
CA ALA A 8 -18.94 0.38 -19.37
C ALA A 8 -19.10 0.70 -17.88
N CYS A 9 -18.10 0.36 -17.06
CA CYS A 9 -18.07 0.67 -15.64
C CYS A 9 -17.92 2.17 -15.37
N THR A 10 -17.05 2.86 -16.11
CA THR A 10 -16.86 4.31 -15.96
C THR A 10 -18.06 5.10 -16.49
N GLU A 11 -18.73 4.64 -17.55
CA GLU A 11 -20.00 5.21 -18.02
C GLU A 11 -21.12 5.06 -16.99
N GLN A 12 -21.25 3.88 -16.35
CA GLN A 12 -22.25 3.67 -15.30
C GLN A 12 -21.95 4.41 -14.00
N ALA A 13 -20.68 4.58 -13.63
CA ALA A 13 -20.28 5.39 -12.48
C ALA A 13 -20.65 6.87 -12.65
N SER A 14 -20.69 7.39 -13.89
CA SER A 14 -21.12 8.76 -14.17
C SER A 14 -22.63 8.99 -14.00
N CYS A 15 -23.42 7.90 -14.03
CA CYS A 15 -24.88 7.92 -13.95
C CYS A 15 -25.37 7.55 -12.53
N TRP A 16 -25.07 8.39 -11.54
CA TRP A 16 -25.82 8.65 -10.28
C TRP A 16 -26.43 7.50 -9.44
N THR A 17 -26.16 6.22 -9.71
CA THR A 17 -26.86 5.11 -9.02
C THR A 17 -25.98 4.06 -8.38
N LYS A 18 -24.67 3.97 -8.70
CA LYS A 18 -23.75 3.03 -8.05
C LYS A 18 -22.35 3.60 -7.92
N GLU A 19 -21.81 3.58 -6.70
CA GLU A 19 -20.39 3.83 -6.44
C GLU A 19 -19.60 2.60 -6.87
N ILE A 20 -18.87 2.70 -7.99
CA ILE A 20 -18.08 1.60 -8.54
C ILE A 20 -16.62 2.05 -8.67
N CYS A 21 -15.70 1.23 -8.18
CA CYS A 21 -14.27 1.43 -8.35
C CYS A 21 -13.65 0.16 -8.95
N ALA A 22 -12.78 0.33 -9.95
CA ALA A 22 -12.07 -0.77 -10.60
C ALA A 22 -10.56 -0.59 -10.39
N VAL A 23 -9.94 -1.59 -9.77
CA VAL A 23 -8.51 -1.60 -9.43
C VAL A 23 -7.81 -2.75 -10.15
N LYS A 24 -6.56 -2.54 -10.56
CA LYS A 24 -5.74 -3.57 -11.20
C LYS A 24 -5.30 -4.62 -10.17
N ALA A 25 -5.30 -5.89 -10.57
CA ALA A 25 -4.81 -6.96 -9.71
C ALA A 25 -3.31 -6.80 -9.37
N PRO A 26 -2.91 -6.98 -8.09
CA PRO A 26 -1.52 -6.85 -7.67
C PRO A 26 -0.67 -8.03 -8.16
N GLY A 27 0.52 -7.73 -8.69
CA GLY A 27 1.48 -8.75 -9.13
C GLY A 27 1.26 -9.32 -10.54
N PHE A 28 2.05 -10.34 -10.86
CA PHE A 28 2.10 -10.96 -12.19
C PHE A 28 2.18 -12.49 -12.09
N GLY A 29 1.65 -13.20 -13.10
CA GLY A 29 1.69 -14.67 -13.18
C GLY A 29 1.04 -15.36 -11.98
N GLU A 30 1.71 -16.37 -11.43
CA GLU A 30 1.24 -17.12 -10.25
C GLU A 30 1.16 -16.26 -9.00
N ASN A 31 2.08 -15.31 -8.82
CA ASN A 31 2.05 -14.40 -7.66
C ASN A 31 0.77 -13.55 -7.64
N ARG A 32 0.19 -13.24 -8.81
CA ARG A 32 -1.12 -12.57 -8.89
C ARG A 32 -2.24 -13.42 -8.29
N ARG A 33 -2.29 -14.72 -8.62
CA ARG A 33 -3.31 -15.62 -8.10
C ARG A 33 -3.19 -15.76 -6.59
N ALA A 34 -1.96 -15.99 -6.12
CA ALA A 34 -1.69 -16.14 -4.69
C ALA A 34 -2.06 -14.87 -3.88
N ASN A 35 -1.79 -13.67 -4.42
CA ASN A 35 -2.21 -12.42 -3.79
C ASN A 35 -3.74 -12.23 -3.80
N LEU A 36 -4.43 -12.64 -4.87
CA LEU A 36 -5.89 -12.56 -4.94
C LEU A 36 -6.54 -13.54 -3.96
N ASP A 37 -5.97 -14.74 -3.79
CA ASP A 37 -6.43 -15.70 -2.79
C ASP A 37 -6.27 -15.14 -1.36
N ASP A 38 -5.15 -14.47 -1.08
CA ASP A 38 -4.93 -13.83 0.22
C ASP A 38 -5.98 -12.74 0.50
N MET A 39 -6.31 -11.94 -0.51
CA MET A 39 -7.38 -10.93 -0.42
C MET A 39 -8.76 -11.57 -0.26
N ALA A 40 -9.01 -12.70 -0.93
CA ALA A 40 -10.26 -13.43 -0.83
C ALA A 40 -10.46 -13.96 0.60
N VAL A 41 -9.43 -14.57 1.20
CA VAL A 41 -9.44 -15.01 2.61
C VAL A 41 -9.67 -13.83 3.56
N LEU A 42 -9.00 -12.68 3.33
CA LEU A 42 -9.17 -11.49 4.16
C LEU A 42 -10.61 -10.93 4.12
N THR A 43 -11.25 -10.98 2.96
CA THR A 43 -12.60 -10.42 2.75
C THR A 43 -13.74 -11.44 2.91
N GLY A 44 -13.42 -12.72 3.06
CA GLY A 44 -14.38 -13.83 3.12
C GLY A 44 -15.03 -14.15 1.76
N GLY A 45 -14.40 -13.73 0.66
CA GLY A 45 -14.87 -14.00 -0.70
C GLY A 45 -14.12 -15.16 -1.37
N GLN A 46 -14.48 -15.46 -2.61
CA GLN A 46 -13.76 -16.43 -3.46
C GLN A 46 -13.25 -15.76 -4.74
N VAL A 47 -12.04 -16.14 -5.18
CA VAL A 47 -11.48 -15.67 -6.44
C VAL A 47 -12.20 -16.34 -7.61
N ILE A 48 -12.89 -15.55 -8.42
CA ILE A 48 -13.55 -16.05 -9.64
C ILE A 48 -12.50 -16.10 -10.75
N SER A 49 -12.21 -17.30 -11.24
CA SER A 49 -11.28 -17.53 -12.36
C SER A 49 -11.82 -18.63 -13.26
N GLU A 50 -11.60 -18.50 -14.57
CA GLU A 50 -11.97 -19.51 -15.58
C GLU A 50 -11.33 -20.87 -15.26
N ASP A 51 -10.12 -20.87 -14.70
CA ASP A 51 -9.40 -22.08 -14.25
C ASP A 51 -10.12 -22.85 -13.14
N GLN A 52 -10.95 -22.17 -12.33
CA GLN A 52 -11.77 -22.80 -11.28
C GLN A 52 -13.17 -23.19 -11.80
N GLY A 53 -13.46 -22.98 -13.09
CA GLY A 53 -14.72 -23.34 -13.73
C GLY A 53 -15.91 -22.43 -13.35
N LEU A 54 -15.65 -21.25 -12.80
CA LEU A 54 -16.65 -20.27 -12.41
C LEU A 54 -16.78 -19.19 -13.50
N ASP A 55 -17.92 -19.15 -14.17
CA ASP A 55 -18.26 -18.12 -15.15
C ASP A 55 -18.79 -16.85 -14.48
N LEU A 56 -18.50 -15.68 -15.07
CA LEU A 56 -18.98 -14.37 -14.61
C LEU A 56 -20.52 -14.25 -14.59
N ASP A 57 -21.21 -15.11 -15.34
CA ASP A 57 -22.67 -15.10 -15.43
C ASP A 57 -23.35 -15.80 -14.25
N LYS A 58 -22.62 -16.59 -13.46
CA LYS A 58 -23.14 -17.39 -12.32
C LYS A 58 -22.62 -16.91 -10.97
N VAL A 59 -22.27 -15.64 -10.86
CA VAL A 59 -21.75 -15.08 -9.61
C VAL A 59 -22.89 -14.87 -8.61
N GLU A 60 -22.82 -15.56 -7.49
CA GLU A 60 -23.73 -15.35 -6.36
C GLU A 60 -23.16 -14.31 -5.40
N LEU A 61 -24.03 -13.57 -4.70
CA LEU A 61 -23.62 -12.57 -3.71
C LEU A 61 -22.78 -13.17 -2.56
N GLN A 62 -22.91 -14.47 -2.31
CA GLN A 62 -22.16 -15.18 -1.27
C GLN A 62 -20.68 -15.38 -1.63
N MET A 63 -20.33 -15.33 -2.92
CA MET A 63 -18.94 -15.46 -3.39
C MET A 63 -18.19 -14.13 -3.32
N LEU A 64 -18.90 -13.01 -3.13
CA LEU A 64 -18.31 -11.69 -3.02
C LEU A 64 -17.83 -11.43 -1.59
N GLY A 65 -16.62 -10.90 -1.47
CA GLY A 65 -16.06 -10.50 -0.19
C GLY A 65 -16.72 -9.23 0.38
N THR A 66 -16.64 -9.06 1.69
CA THR A 66 -17.12 -7.87 2.39
C THR A 66 -15.97 -7.13 3.07
N ALA A 67 -16.02 -5.80 3.05
CA ALA A 67 -15.07 -4.94 3.74
C ALA A 67 -15.78 -3.67 4.23
N LYS A 68 -15.35 -3.15 5.38
CA LYS A 68 -16.00 -2.00 6.01
C LYS A 68 -15.69 -0.67 5.33
N LYS A 69 -14.44 -0.50 4.89
CA LYS A 69 -14.01 0.70 4.17
C LYS A 69 -12.87 0.36 3.22
N VAL A 70 -12.97 0.84 1.99
CA VAL A 70 -11.91 0.73 0.99
C VAL A 70 -11.49 2.14 0.59
N THR A 71 -10.20 2.42 0.65
CA THR A 71 -9.64 3.71 0.19
C THR A 71 -8.71 3.42 -0.99
N VAL A 72 -8.98 4.05 -2.12
CA VAL A 72 -8.22 3.87 -3.36
C VAL A 72 -7.55 5.19 -3.72
N SER A 73 -6.23 5.14 -3.85
CA SER A 73 -5.37 6.21 -4.36
C SER A 73 -4.85 5.83 -5.75
N LEU A 74 -4.06 6.70 -6.39
CA LEU A 74 -3.47 6.39 -7.71
C LEU A 74 -2.56 5.15 -7.66
N ASP A 75 -1.76 5.05 -6.61
CA ASP A 75 -0.73 4.02 -6.48
C ASP A 75 -1.13 2.90 -5.51
N ASP A 76 -1.97 3.21 -4.51
CA ASP A 76 -2.29 2.31 -3.40
C ASP A 76 -3.77 2.01 -3.25
N THR A 77 -4.09 0.80 -2.78
CA THR A 77 -5.45 0.40 -2.38
C THR A 77 -5.42 -0.19 -0.98
N ILE A 78 -6.18 0.41 -0.07
CA ILE A 78 -6.23 0.03 1.34
C ILE A 78 -7.62 -0.53 1.64
N ILE A 79 -7.66 -1.80 2.04
CA ILE A 79 -8.89 -2.48 2.49
C ILE A 79 -8.86 -2.50 4.02
N LEU A 80 -9.90 -1.96 4.65
CA LEU A 80 -10.05 -1.89 6.09
C LEU A 80 -11.15 -2.83 6.56
N ASP A 81 -10.81 -3.65 7.57
CA ASP A 81 -11.74 -4.50 8.31
C ASP A 81 -12.55 -5.40 7.35
N GLY A 82 -11.86 -6.42 6.81
CA GLY A 82 -12.46 -7.44 5.96
C GLY A 82 -13.32 -8.41 6.76
N GLY A 83 -14.42 -8.87 6.18
CA GLY A 83 -15.37 -9.79 6.82
C GLY A 83 -14.91 -11.25 6.91
N GLY A 84 -13.63 -11.54 6.64
CA GLY A 84 -13.06 -12.88 6.72
C GLY A 84 -13.01 -13.44 8.14
N GLU A 85 -13.08 -14.77 8.24
CA GLU A 85 -12.96 -15.46 9.52
C GLU A 85 -11.51 -15.45 10.02
N ARG A 86 -11.29 -15.10 11.30
CA ARG A 86 -9.93 -15.02 11.87
C ARG A 86 -9.17 -16.34 11.79
N GLN A 87 -9.85 -17.48 11.93
CA GLN A 87 -9.23 -18.80 11.84
C GLN A 87 -8.62 -19.03 10.45
N GLN A 88 -9.35 -18.71 9.38
CA GLN A 88 -8.87 -18.86 8.01
C GLN A 88 -7.67 -17.95 7.71
N ILE A 89 -7.66 -16.74 8.28
CA ILE A 89 -6.53 -15.80 8.16
C ILE A 89 -5.29 -16.35 8.87
N GLU A 90 -5.44 -16.89 10.09
CA GLU A 90 -4.34 -17.50 10.85
C GLU A 90 -3.80 -18.76 10.15
N GLU A 91 -4.67 -19.62 9.64
CA GLU A 91 -4.28 -20.79 8.84
C GLU A 91 -3.49 -20.38 7.61
N ARG A 92 -3.94 -19.34 6.90
CA ARG A 92 -3.24 -18.80 5.73
C ARG A 92 -1.88 -18.22 6.10
N CYS A 93 -1.78 -17.53 7.23
CA CYS A 93 -0.51 -17.03 7.74
C CYS A 93 0.45 -18.17 8.08
N GLN A 94 -0.04 -19.25 8.66
CA GLN A 94 0.75 -20.43 8.99
C GLN A 94 1.27 -21.13 7.72
N GLN A 95 0.43 -21.30 6.70
CA GLN A 95 0.84 -21.82 5.38
C GLN A 95 1.96 -20.99 4.75
N LEU A 96 1.90 -19.66 4.86
CA LEU A 96 2.94 -18.76 4.37
C LEU A 96 4.25 -18.87 5.17
N ARG A 97 4.18 -19.07 6.49
CA ARG A 97 5.37 -19.32 7.34
C ARG A 97 6.06 -20.63 6.96
N GLU A 98 5.29 -21.70 6.77
CA GLU A 98 5.83 -22.99 6.33
C GLU A 98 6.44 -22.88 4.92
N SER A 99 5.80 -22.11 4.03
CA SER A 99 6.33 -21.85 2.69
C SER A 99 7.65 -21.07 2.74
N LEU A 100 7.82 -20.14 3.69
CA LEU A 100 9.07 -19.40 3.91
C LEU A 100 10.22 -20.31 4.35
N GLU A 101 9.94 -21.26 5.24
CA GLU A 101 10.92 -22.22 5.77
C GLU A 101 11.36 -23.23 4.71
N ASN A 102 10.40 -23.74 3.92
CA ASN A 102 10.66 -24.75 2.89
C ASN A 102 11.28 -24.19 1.62
N SER A 103 11.16 -22.88 1.38
CA SER A 103 11.72 -22.24 0.19
C SER A 103 13.25 -22.15 0.29
N THR A 104 13.96 -22.53 -0.77
CA THR A 104 15.42 -22.40 -0.87
C THR A 104 15.84 -21.14 -1.63
N SER A 105 14.94 -20.60 -2.46
CA SER A 105 15.14 -19.39 -3.25
C SER A 105 14.96 -18.13 -2.42
N MET A 106 15.91 -17.20 -2.49
CA MET A 106 15.80 -15.86 -1.88
C MET A 106 14.60 -15.07 -2.43
N PHE A 107 14.31 -15.22 -3.73
CA PHE A 107 13.21 -14.51 -4.39
C PHE A 107 11.84 -14.91 -3.81
N ASP A 108 11.61 -16.21 -3.62
CA ASP A 108 10.34 -16.71 -3.08
C ASP A 108 10.20 -16.35 -1.60
N LYS A 109 11.31 -16.33 -0.86
CA LYS A 109 11.33 -15.87 0.54
C LYS A 109 10.91 -14.42 0.67
N GLU A 110 11.48 -13.52 -0.12
CA GLU A 110 11.12 -12.10 -0.09
C GLU A 110 9.63 -11.90 -0.44
N LYS A 111 9.11 -12.62 -1.44
CA LYS A 111 7.71 -12.50 -1.84
C LYS A 111 6.73 -13.10 -0.85
N ALA A 112 7.03 -14.25 -0.25
CA ALA A 112 6.22 -14.80 0.80
C ALA A 112 6.25 -13.93 2.07
N GLN A 113 7.39 -13.30 2.39
CA GLN A 113 7.52 -12.39 3.52
C GLN A 113 6.71 -11.11 3.30
N GLU A 114 6.72 -10.55 2.09
CA GLU A 114 5.93 -9.38 1.71
C GLU A 114 4.43 -9.65 1.90
N ARG A 115 3.95 -10.82 1.45
CA ARG A 115 2.56 -11.26 1.58
C ARG A 115 2.16 -11.52 3.02
N LEU A 116 3.00 -12.24 3.77
CA LEU A 116 2.78 -12.48 5.20
C LEU A 116 2.67 -11.15 5.95
N SER A 117 3.54 -10.20 5.67
CA SER A 117 3.51 -8.88 6.30
C SER A 117 2.24 -8.11 5.99
N LYS A 118 1.65 -8.29 4.80
CA LYS A 118 0.35 -7.70 4.43
C LYS A 118 -0.83 -8.35 5.14
N LEU A 119 -0.77 -9.65 5.42
CA LEU A 119 -1.83 -10.37 6.14
C LEU A 119 -1.75 -10.20 7.66
N SER A 120 -0.54 -10.27 8.22
CA SER A 120 -0.31 -10.08 9.66
C SER A 120 -0.27 -8.61 10.05
N GLY A 121 0.12 -7.74 9.13
CA GLY A 121 0.19 -6.29 9.31
C GLY A 121 -1.21 -5.69 9.33
N GLY A 122 -1.84 -5.75 10.50
CA GLY A 122 -3.15 -5.13 10.71
C GLY A 122 -3.11 -3.62 10.44
N VAL A 123 -4.27 -3.05 10.11
CA VAL A 123 -4.40 -1.61 9.88
C VAL A 123 -4.85 -0.90 11.16
N ALA A 124 -4.06 0.06 11.62
CA ALA A 124 -4.41 0.90 12.76
C ALA A 124 -5.24 2.11 12.31
N ILE A 125 -6.38 2.35 12.95
CA ILE A 125 -7.24 3.51 12.69
C ILE A 125 -7.08 4.51 13.84
N LEU A 126 -6.55 5.69 13.54
CA LEU A 126 -6.45 6.81 14.48
C LEU A 126 -7.73 7.65 14.39
N LYS A 127 -8.56 7.61 15.44
CA LYS A 127 -9.77 8.44 15.54
C LYS A 127 -9.42 9.73 16.28
N ILE A 128 -9.30 10.83 15.55
CA ILE A 128 -9.07 12.16 16.13
C ILE A 128 -10.42 12.83 16.42
N GLY A 129 -10.59 13.29 17.66
CA GLY A 129 -11.77 14.03 18.11
C GLY A 129 -11.43 15.43 18.62
N GLY A 130 -12.45 16.27 18.74
CA GLY A 130 -12.33 17.67 19.17
C GLY A 130 -13.70 18.26 19.51
N ALA A 131 -13.70 19.42 20.18
CA ALA A 131 -14.94 20.08 20.59
C ALA A 131 -15.57 20.88 19.44
N SER A 132 -14.75 21.36 18.50
CA SER A 132 -15.17 22.12 17.32
C SER A 132 -14.58 21.52 16.04
N GLU A 133 -15.23 21.75 14.90
CA GLU A 133 -14.76 21.26 13.59
C GLU A 133 -13.37 21.81 13.23
N ALA A 134 -13.11 23.09 13.55
CA ALA A 134 -11.82 23.72 13.33
C ALA A 134 -10.68 23.05 14.13
N GLU A 135 -10.92 22.68 15.39
CA GLU A 135 -9.93 21.95 16.20
C GLU A 135 -9.66 20.54 15.68
N VAL A 136 -10.71 19.85 15.20
CA VAL A 136 -10.55 18.50 14.62
C VAL A 136 -9.70 18.56 13.37
N GLY A 137 -9.91 19.57 12.51
CA GLY A 137 -9.08 19.83 11.34
C GLY A 137 -7.61 20.02 11.71
N GLU A 138 -7.31 20.97 12.59
CA GLU A 138 -5.93 21.30 13.00
C GLU A 138 -5.22 20.12 13.69
N LYS A 139 -5.94 19.35 14.53
CA LYS A 139 -5.37 18.12 15.13
C LYS A 139 -5.14 17.03 14.10
N LYS A 140 -6.06 16.86 13.13
CA LYS A 140 -5.91 15.87 12.07
C LYS A 140 -4.68 16.18 11.23
N ASP A 141 -4.50 17.43 10.82
CA ASP A 141 -3.36 17.85 10.00
C ASP A 141 -2.03 17.63 10.74
N ARG A 142 -1.98 18.00 12.02
CA ARG A 142 -0.80 17.74 12.88
C ARG A 142 -0.47 16.24 13.01
N VAL A 143 -1.49 15.41 13.20
CA VAL A 143 -1.29 13.95 13.32
C VAL A 143 -0.84 13.35 11.98
N THR A 144 -1.38 13.81 10.86
CA THR A 144 -0.96 13.33 9.54
C THR A 144 0.49 13.72 9.24
N ASP A 145 0.89 14.93 9.59
CA ASP A 145 2.26 15.40 9.42
C ASP A 145 3.24 14.59 10.29
N ALA A 146 2.92 14.43 11.58
CA ALA A 146 3.72 13.64 12.51
C ALA A 146 3.85 12.16 12.08
N LEU A 147 2.77 11.56 11.56
CA LEU A 147 2.77 10.17 11.11
C LEU A 147 3.64 10.00 9.85
N ASN A 148 3.58 10.93 8.91
CA ASN A 148 4.44 10.92 7.73
C ASN A 148 5.91 11.13 8.09
N ALA A 149 6.20 12.06 9.01
CA ALA A 149 7.56 12.30 9.51
C ALA A 149 8.14 11.08 10.23
N ALA A 150 7.35 10.40 11.07
CA ALA A 150 7.78 9.19 11.75
C ALA A 150 8.03 8.02 10.78
N ARG A 151 7.21 7.89 9.73
CA ARG A 151 7.42 6.88 8.68
C ARG A 151 8.74 7.11 7.94
N ALA A 152 8.98 8.34 7.46
CA ALA A 152 10.22 8.70 6.79
C ALA A 152 11.45 8.46 7.69
N ALA A 153 11.34 8.80 8.97
CA ALA A 153 12.40 8.58 9.96
C ALA A 153 12.73 7.11 10.21
N VAL A 154 11.74 6.20 10.08
CA VAL A 154 11.96 4.76 10.22
C VAL A 154 12.60 4.16 8.96
N GLU A 155 12.24 4.67 7.78
CA GLU A 155 12.74 4.18 6.50
C GLU A 155 14.18 4.65 6.20
N GLU A 156 14.45 5.95 6.35
CA GLU A 156 15.74 6.57 5.98
C GLU A 156 16.64 6.86 7.19
N GLY A 157 16.10 6.76 8.41
CA GLY A 157 16.78 7.13 9.64
C GLY A 157 16.56 8.59 10.05
N ILE A 158 17.22 9.02 11.13
CA ILE A 158 17.09 10.37 11.69
C ILE A 158 18.40 11.15 11.61
N VAL A 159 18.28 12.45 11.37
CA VAL A 159 19.39 13.41 11.34
C VAL A 159 19.13 14.57 12.32
N PRO A 160 20.18 15.25 12.81
CA PRO A 160 19.99 16.43 13.66
C PRO A 160 19.20 17.52 12.92
N GLY A 161 18.07 17.93 13.52
CA GLY A 161 17.16 18.92 12.96
C GLY A 161 17.67 20.37 13.02
N GLY A 162 16.77 21.32 12.77
CA GLY A 162 17.08 22.76 12.84
C GLY A 162 18.04 23.27 11.76
N GLY A 163 18.13 22.57 10.63
CA GLY A 163 19.06 22.91 9.53
C GLY A 163 20.53 22.51 9.80
N VAL A 164 20.82 21.93 10.96
CA VAL A 164 22.18 21.55 11.36
C VAL A 164 22.72 20.41 10.48
N ALA A 165 21.87 19.47 10.07
CA ALA A 165 22.26 18.42 9.12
C ALA A 165 22.78 18.99 7.79
N LEU A 166 22.13 20.03 7.25
CA LEU A 166 22.57 20.72 6.03
C LEU A 166 23.91 21.42 6.25
N LEU A 167 24.08 22.09 7.39
CA LEU A 167 25.36 22.72 7.73
C LEU A 167 26.50 21.71 7.83
N TYR A 168 26.28 20.52 8.38
CA TYR A 168 27.32 19.48 8.37
C TYR A 168 27.59 18.97 6.95
N ALA A 169 26.57 18.78 6.13
CA ALA A 169 26.72 18.37 4.73
C ALA A 169 27.53 19.39 3.91
N THR A 170 27.39 20.69 4.17
CA THR A 170 28.18 21.72 3.47
C THR A 170 29.69 21.64 3.70
N LYS A 171 30.14 21.04 4.82
CA LYS A 171 31.57 20.83 5.07
C LYS A 171 32.16 19.77 4.15
N GLU A 172 31.35 18.80 3.73
CA GLU A 172 31.80 17.75 2.82
C GLU A 172 31.91 18.24 1.37
N LEU A 173 31.17 19.31 1.02
CA LEU A 173 31.26 19.95 -0.30
C LEU A 173 32.65 20.55 -0.59
N ASP A 174 33.43 20.87 0.44
CA ASP A 174 34.79 21.39 0.28
C ASP A 174 35.78 20.31 -0.21
N ASN A 175 35.42 19.03 -0.09
CA ASN A 175 36.24 17.90 -0.55
C ASN A 175 35.95 17.51 -2.01
N ILE A 176 34.99 18.15 -2.69
CA ILE A 176 34.62 17.82 -4.07
C ILE A 176 35.55 18.54 -5.04
N SER A 177 36.35 17.78 -5.79
CA SER A 177 37.19 18.32 -6.86
C SER A 177 36.35 18.60 -8.12
N THR A 178 36.16 19.86 -8.46
CA THR A 178 35.49 20.29 -9.69
C THR A 178 36.49 20.45 -10.84
N SER A 179 36.12 20.02 -12.06
CA SER A 179 37.00 20.09 -13.23
C SER A 179 36.77 21.37 -14.04
N HIS A 180 35.52 21.86 -14.07
CA HIS A 180 35.12 23.07 -14.79
C HIS A 180 34.68 24.20 -13.87
N GLU A 181 34.80 25.44 -14.36
CA GLU A 181 34.44 26.64 -13.60
C GLU A 181 32.92 26.74 -13.33
N ASP A 182 32.09 26.27 -14.25
CA ASP A 182 30.63 26.19 -14.08
C ASP A 182 30.22 25.20 -12.98
N GLU A 183 30.94 24.07 -12.85
CA GLU A 183 30.73 23.10 -11.77
C GLU A 183 31.07 23.73 -10.41
N LYS A 184 32.13 24.53 -10.36
CA LYS A 184 32.55 25.26 -9.15
C LYS A 184 31.50 26.29 -8.73
N ILE A 185 30.91 27.02 -9.68
CA ILE A 185 29.79 27.93 -9.42
C ILE A 185 28.58 27.14 -8.89
N GLY A 186 28.29 25.96 -9.46
CA GLY A 186 27.23 25.07 -8.98
C GLY A 186 27.41 24.62 -7.52
N VAL A 187 28.61 24.17 -7.15
CA VAL A 187 28.94 23.78 -5.76
C VAL A 187 28.80 24.99 -4.83
N GLN A 188 29.20 26.18 -5.28
CA GLN A 188 29.10 27.40 -4.49
C GLN A 188 27.65 27.87 -4.27
N ILE A 189 26.73 27.58 -5.21
CA ILE A 189 25.29 27.84 -5.06
C ILE A 189 24.69 26.92 -3.99
N ILE A 190 25.06 25.65 -3.96
CA ILE A 190 24.53 24.68 -2.98
C ILE A 190 25.09 24.95 -1.56
N LYS A 191 26.26 25.57 -1.47
CA LYS A 191 26.91 25.90 -0.19
C LYS A 191 26.31 27.11 0.52
N ASN A 192 25.73 28.06 -0.22
CA ASN A 192 25.15 29.30 0.30
C ASN A 192 23.70 29.13 0.73
#